data_AF-A0A828SW17-F1
#
_entry.id   AF-A0A828SW17-F1
#
_cell.length_a   1.000
_cell.length_b   1.000
_cell.length_c   1.000
_cell.angle_alpha   90.00
_cell.angle_beta   90.00
_cell.angle_gamma   90.00
#
_symmetry.space_group_name_H-M   'P 1'
#
loop_
_entity.id
_entity.type
_entity.pdbx_description
1 polymer ?
#
loop_
_entity_poly.entity_id
_entity_poly.type
_entity_poly.pdbx_seq_one_letter_code
_entity_poly.pdbx_strand_id
1 'polypeptide(L)' 'MKKKLPKKIHLKENIQTLYEKVEKELSQRERIILKMRYGLYNGEEYTQREIARQLGISRSYVSRIEKGAVEKLRKSFS' A
#
# COMPACT_ATOMS: atom_id res chain seq x y z
N MET A 1 -3.85 -23.96 -30.08
CA MET A 1 -3.74 -24.39 -28.66
C MET A 1 -3.28 -23.20 -27.81
N LYS A 2 -3.94 -22.96 -26.67
CA LYS A 2 -3.89 -21.69 -25.91
C LYS A 2 -2.51 -21.43 -25.27
N LYS A 3 -1.74 -20.45 -25.78
CA LYS A 3 -0.66 -19.79 -25.01
C LYS A 3 -1.29 -18.84 -23.98
N LYS A 4 -1.51 -19.30 -22.75
CA LYS A 4 -1.95 -18.47 -21.60
C LYS A 4 -0.90 -18.54 -20.48
N LEU A 5 0.28 -17.94 -20.65
CA LEU A 5 1.29 -17.92 -19.58
C LEU A 5 2.20 -16.67 -19.40
N PRO A 6 1.90 -15.44 -19.87
CA PRO A 6 2.69 -14.26 -19.49
C PRO A 6 2.18 -13.48 -18.26
N LYS A 7 0.88 -13.58 -17.89
CA LYS A 7 0.29 -12.69 -16.86
C LYS A 7 0.74 -12.97 -15.41
N LYS A 8 1.03 -14.23 -15.06
CA LYS A 8 1.39 -14.60 -13.68
C LYS A 8 2.80 -14.16 -13.28
N ILE A 9 3.73 -14.12 -14.23
CA ILE A 9 5.13 -13.73 -13.99
C ILE A 9 5.18 -12.22 -13.70
N HIS A 10 4.57 -11.41 -14.57
CA HIS A 10 4.48 -9.96 -14.37
C HIS A 10 3.79 -9.54 -13.07
N LEU A 11 2.79 -10.30 -12.59
CA LEU A 11 2.13 -9.97 -11.33
C LEU A 11 3.09 -10.08 -10.12
N LYS A 12 3.94 -11.11 -10.08
CA LYS A 12 4.90 -11.28 -8.99
C LYS A 12 5.95 -10.17 -8.98
N GLU A 13 6.47 -9.83 -10.16
CA GLU A 13 7.43 -8.73 -10.34
C GLU A 13 6.83 -7.39 -9.88
N ASN A 14 5.60 -7.09 -10.29
CA ASN A 14 4.92 -5.86 -9.89
C ASN A 14 4.69 -5.75 -8.38
N ILE A 15 4.35 -6.88 -7.71
CA ILE A 15 4.18 -6.91 -6.25
C ILE A 15 5.52 -6.68 -5.55
N GLN A 16 6.59 -7.31 -6.02
CA GLN A 16 7.93 -7.15 -5.47
C GLN A 16 8.39 -5.68 -5.58
N THR A 17 8.23 -5.07 -6.76
CA THR A 17 8.54 -3.65 -6.96
C THR A 17 7.70 -2.75 -6.07
N LEU A 18 6.41 -3.04 -5.87
CA LEU A 18 5.55 -2.30 -4.93
C LEU A 18 6.11 -2.32 -3.52
N TYR A 19 6.47 -3.48 -2.98
CA TYR A 19 7.01 -3.56 -1.63
C TYR A 19 8.35 -2.83 -1.52
N GLU A 20 9.22 -2.92 -2.52
CA GLU A 20 10.46 -2.15 -2.54
C GLU A 20 10.22 -0.64 -2.51
N LYS A 21 9.26 -0.13 -3.30
CA LYS A 21 8.90 1.29 -3.29
C LYS A 21 8.24 1.71 -1.98
N VAL A 22 7.39 0.87 -1.40
CA VAL A 22 6.79 1.10 -0.08
C VAL A 22 7.86 1.24 1.00
N GLU A 23 8.89 0.39 1.01
CA GLU A 23 9.95 0.48 2.01
C GLU A 23 10.88 1.67 1.81
N LYS A 24 11.18 2.03 0.55
CA LYS A 24 12.12 3.11 0.21
C LYS A 24 11.49 4.51 0.30
N GLU A 25 10.27 4.67 -0.20
CA GLU A 25 9.67 6.00 -0.44
C GLU A 25 8.79 6.49 0.73
N LEU A 26 8.28 5.57 1.54
CA LEU A 26 7.34 5.89 2.61
C LEU A 26 8.01 5.93 3.97
N SER A 27 7.59 6.89 4.80
CA SER A 27 7.91 6.90 6.23
C SER A 27 7.26 5.71 6.94
N GLN A 28 7.77 5.37 8.12
CA GLN A 28 7.22 4.28 8.94
C GLN A 28 5.70 4.44 9.17
N ARG A 29 5.24 5.67 9.43
CA ARG A 29 3.81 5.95 9.67
C ARG A 29 2.95 5.75 8.42
N GLU A 30 3.45 6.18 7.26
CA GLU A 30 2.80 5.96 5.97
C GLU A 30 2.71 4.47 5.63
N ARG A 31 3.80 3.71 5.85
CA ARG A 31 3.83 2.26 5.64
C ARG A 31 2.81 1.53 6.50
N ILE A 32 2.76 1.84 7.80
CA ILE A 32 1.79 1.23 8.72
C ILE A 32 0.36 1.46 8.21
N ILE A 33 0.03 2.71 7.85
CA ILE A 33 -1.30 3.06 7.38
C ILE A 33 -1.65 2.34 6.07
N LEU A 34 -0.73 2.29 5.09
CA LEU A 34 -0.99 1.57 3.83
C LEU A 34 -1.07 0.06 4.02
N LYS A 35 -0.21 -0.52 4.86
CA LYS A 35 -0.23 -1.95 5.18
C LYS A 35 -1.60 -2.37 5.70
N MET A 36 -2.14 -1.60 6.65
CA MET A 36 -3.47 -1.85 7.20
C MET A 36 -4.57 -1.52 6.19
N ARG A 37 -4.45 -0.43 5.43
CA ARG A 37 -5.52 0.01 4.53
C ARG A 37 -5.77 -0.96 3.38
N TYR A 38 -4.72 -1.58 2.84
CA TYR A 38 -4.73 -2.39 1.63
C TYR A 38 -4.29 -3.85 1.87
N GLY A 39 -4.18 -4.30 3.12
CA GLY A 39 -3.80 -5.68 3.44
C GLY A 39 -2.42 -6.09 2.90
N LEU A 40 -1.47 -5.15 2.85
CA LEU A 40 -0.13 -5.45 2.31
C LEU A 40 0.60 -6.46 3.20
N TYR A 41 1.52 -7.22 2.61
CA TYR A 41 2.27 -8.27 3.32
C TYR A 41 1.36 -9.33 3.95
N ASN A 42 0.33 -9.74 3.21
CA ASN A 42 -0.68 -10.72 3.64
C ASN A 42 -1.44 -10.28 4.91
N GLY A 43 -1.54 -8.97 5.14
CA GLY A 43 -2.35 -8.40 6.21
C GLY A 43 -3.83 -8.31 5.84
N GLU A 44 -4.66 -7.99 6.82
CA GLU A 44 -6.07 -7.67 6.60
C GLU A 44 -6.26 -6.21 6.19
N GLU A 45 -7.33 -5.95 5.45
CA GLU A 45 -7.76 -4.59 5.11
C GLU A 45 -8.59 -3.98 6.24
N TYR A 46 -8.28 -2.73 6.57
CA TYR A 46 -9.01 -1.93 7.55
C TYR A 46 -9.50 -0.63 6.93
N THR A 47 -10.67 -0.16 7.36
CA THR A 47 -11.17 1.16 7.01
C THR A 47 -10.35 2.25 7.69
N GLN A 48 -10.35 3.47 7.13
CA GLN A 48 -9.69 4.61 7.78
C GLN A 48 -10.20 4.89 9.20
N ARG A 49 -11.47 4.57 9.50
CA ARG A 49 -12.06 4.72 10.83
C ARG A 49 -11.50 3.69 11.81
N GLU A 50 -11.31 2.45 11.39
CA GLU A 50 -10.72 1.39 12.22
C GLU A 50 -9.25 1.67 12.48
N ILE A 51 -8.50 2.05 11.44
CA ILE A 51 -7.09 2.46 11.56
C ILE A 51 -6.97 3.65 12.52
N ALA A 52 -7.82 4.66 12.36
CA ALA A 52 -7.85 5.83 13.25
C ALA A 52 -8.06 5.43 14.71
N ARG A 53 -9.02 4.53 14.97
CA ARG A 53 -9.31 4.01 16.31
C ARG A 53 -8.12 3.25 16.90
N GLN A 54 -7.51 2.34 16.12
CA GLN A 54 -6.35 1.56 16.56
C GLN A 54 -5.11 2.41 16.81
N LEU A 55 -4.92 3.47 16.02
CA LEU A 55 -3.75 4.34 16.09
C LEU A 55 -3.92 5.56 17.00
N GLY A 56 -5.09 5.73 17.64
CA GLY A 56 -5.38 6.86 18.53
C GLY A 56 -5.35 8.23 17.85
N ILE A 57 -5.73 8.30 16.57
CA ILE A 57 -5.70 9.54 15.77
C ILE A 57 -7.02 9.78 15.06
N SER A 58 -7.22 10.98 14.49
CA SER A 58 -8.45 11.27 13.74
C SER A 58 -8.49 10.56 12.40
N ARG A 59 -9.70 10.18 11.95
CA ARG A 59 -9.92 9.64 10.60
C ARG A 59 -9.40 10.56 9.50
N SER A 60 -9.59 11.88 9.65
CA SER A 60 -9.10 12.86 8.68
C SER A 60 -7.57 12.86 8.60
N TYR A 61 -6.88 12.63 9.73
CA TYR A 61 -5.43 12.52 9.72
C TYR A 61 -4.96 11.25 8.99
N VAL A 62 -5.60 10.10 9.24
CA VAL A 62 -5.35 8.87 8.47
C VAL A 62 -5.55 9.12 6.97
N SER A 63 -6.66 9.75 6.58
CA SER A 63 -6.96 10.05 5.17
C SER A 63 -5.90 10.94 4.52
N ARG A 64 -5.36 11.93 5.25
CA ARG A 64 -4.31 12.81 4.74
C ARG A 64 -3.00 12.05 4.53
N ILE A 65 -2.62 11.18 5.47
CA ILE A 65 -1.42 10.35 5.34
C ILE A 65 -1.56 9.37 4.17
N GLU A 66 -2.69 8.67 4.06
CA GLU A 66 -2.98 7.76 2.95
C GLU A 66 -2.83 8.47 1.60
N LYS A 67 -3.47 9.62 1.43
CA LYS A 67 -3.40 10.40 0.19
C LYS A 67 -1.96 10.80 -0.16
N GLY A 68 -1.18 11.26 0.83
CA GLY A 68 0.21 11.65 0.62
C GLY A 68 1.10 10.48 0.21
N ALA A 69 0.93 9.33 0.86
CA ALA A 69 1.71 8.13 0.57
C ALA A 69 1.36 7.51 -0.79
N VAL A 70 0.08 7.46 -1.17
CA VAL A 70 -0.34 6.99 -2.50
C VAL A 70 0.25 7.88 -3.59
N GLU A 71 0.27 9.20 -3.39
CA GLU A 71 0.86 10.14 -4.35
C GLU A 71 2.39 9.93 -4.49
N LYS A 72 3.11 9.70 -3.38
CA LYS A 72 4.54 9.35 -3.41
C LYS A 72 4.80 8.08 -4.21
N LEU A 73 4.05 7.02 -3.93
CA LEU A 73 4.18 5.77 -4.67
C LEU A 73 3.89 5.98 -6.15
N ARG A 74 2.80 6.67 -6.50
CA ARG A 74 2.46 6.97 -7.90
C ARG A 74 3.62 7.63 -8.65
N LYS A 75 4.29 8.61 -8.05
CA LYS A 75 5.45 9.28 -8.65
C LYS A 75 6.67 8.37 -8.79
N SER A 76 6.82 7.39 -7.90
CA SER A 76 7.95 6.46 -7.91
C SER A 76 7.84 5.35 -8.97
N PHE A 77 6.65 5.18 -9.55
CA PHE A 77 6.34 4.23 -10.62
C PHE A 77 6.28 4.85 -12.01
N SER A 78 6.37 6.18 -12.10
CA SER A 78 6.58 6.90 -13.35
C SER A 78 8.04 6.79 -13.81
#